data_AF-A0A485LE26-F1
#
_entry.id   AF-A0A485LE26-F1
#
_cell.length_a   1.000
_cell.length_b   1.000
_cell.length_c   1.000
_cell.angle_alpha   90.00
_cell.angle_beta   90.00
_cell.angle_gamma   90.00
#
_symmetry.space_group_name_H-M   'P 1'
#
loop_
_entity.id
_entity.type
_entity.pdbx_description
1 polymer ?
#
loop_
_entity_poly.entity_id
_entity_poly.type
_entity_poly.pdbx_seq_one_letter_code
_entity_poly.pdbx_strand_id
1 'polypeptide(L)'
;MAEKAVVEWTTDDVVAWLHDVDLGAYERHFRDANVTGASLVTFSGEALTGMGVTSLKQRKEVLKHVHELQTKSPKERTRAPEDEGDAFDEEASHRSFVEALQMWRDACENPAAAHGPIDVGTDTFASRVCYQCFHTFAHAAHRVDGHDLCSSACEAAFGADNQREKLVSHALHESSKLQRQHIHKVWNLNVKF
;
A
#
# COMPACT_ATOMS: atom_id res chain seq x y z
N MET A 1 28.11 21.91 14.70
CA MET A 1 28.06 22.04 13.24
C MET A 1 27.45 23.39 12.92
N ALA A 2 28.17 24.27 12.22
CA ALA A 2 27.65 25.58 11.84
C ALA A 2 26.31 25.41 11.10
N GLU A 3 25.41 26.37 11.28
CA GLU A 3 23.99 26.41 10.87
C GLU A 3 23.81 26.51 9.35
N LYS A 4 24.64 25.79 8.59
CA LYS A 4 24.69 25.78 7.13
C LYS A 4 23.53 24.92 6.62
N ALA A 5 22.79 25.46 5.65
CA ALA A 5 21.66 24.75 5.07
C ALA A 5 22.11 23.43 4.46
N VAL A 6 21.33 22.36 4.66
CA VAL A 6 21.66 21.00 4.20
C VAL A 6 21.95 20.96 2.70
N VAL A 7 21.29 21.79 1.90
CA VAL A 7 21.52 21.89 0.44
C VAL A 7 22.93 22.35 0.08
N GLU A 8 23.58 23.14 0.94
CA GLU A 8 24.92 23.68 0.71
C GLU A 8 26.03 22.74 1.20
N TRP A 9 25.67 21.60 1.79
CA TRP A 9 26.63 20.65 2.32
C TRP A 9 27.47 20.04 1.20
N THR A 10 28.77 20.11 1.40
CA THR A 10 29.76 19.40 0.58
C THR A 10 29.80 17.92 0.95
N THR A 11 30.47 17.10 0.14
CA THR A 11 30.66 15.67 0.45
C THR A 11 31.35 15.46 1.80
N ASP A 12 32.28 16.34 2.19
CA ASP A 12 32.95 16.28 3.49
C ASP A 12 32.00 16.64 4.65
N ASP A 13 31.09 17.60 4.45
CA ASP A 13 30.05 17.96 5.43
C ASP A 13 29.07 16.78 5.63
N VAL A 14 28.69 16.09 4.55
CA VAL A 14 27.84 14.89 4.59
C VAL A 14 28.54 13.74 5.32
N VAL A 15 29.85 13.56 5.10
CA VAL A 15 30.64 12.55 5.82
C VAL A 15 30.75 12.87 7.31
N ALA A 16 31.00 14.13 7.67
CA ALA A 16 31.00 14.55 9.07
C ALA A 16 29.65 14.27 9.74
N TRP A 17 28.54 14.57 9.04
CA TRP A 17 27.20 14.22 9.50
C TRP A 17 27.01 12.70 9.66
N LEU A 18 27.50 11.88 8.73
CA LEU A 18 27.42 10.42 8.84
C LEU A 18 28.10 9.90 10.11
N HIS A 19 29.24 10.47 10.50
CA HIS A 19 29.91 10.11 11.75
C HIS A 19 29.12 10.55 12.97
N ASP A 20 28.49 11.73 12.94
CA ASP A 20 27.64 12.23 14.04
C ASP A 20 26.37 11.40 14.27
N VAL A 21 25.87 10.70 13.25
CA VAL A 21 24.69 9.81 13.34
C VAL A 21 25.05 8.33 13.43
N ASP A 22 26.30 8.00 13.79
CA ASP A 22 26.83 6.63 13.91
C ASP A 22 26.78 5.79 12.62
N LEU A 23 26.70 6.45 11.46
CA LEU A 23 26.71 5.84 10.12
C LEU A 23 28.06 5.99 9.40
N GLY A 24 29.14 6.31 10.13
CA GLY A 24 30.48 6.50 9.57
C GLY A 24 31.02 5.30 8.78
N ALA A 25 30.51 4.09 9.04
CA ALA A 25 30.84 2.89 8.26
C ALA A 25 30.50 3.00 6.76
N TYR A 26 29.56 3.89 6.39
CA TYR A 26 29.16 4.12 4.99
C TYR A 26 29.89 5.29 4.32
N GLU A 27 30.86 5.93 5.00
CA GLU A 27 31.64 7.06 4.47
C GLU A 27 32.15 6.77 3.06
N ARG A 28 32.77 5.61 2.85
CA ARG A 28 33.33 5.22 1.55
C ARG A 28 32.28 5.20 0.45
N HIS A 29 31.08 4.67 0.72
CA HIS A 29 29.99 4.62 -0.25
C HIS A 29 29.50 6.02 -0.63
N PHE A 30 29.42 6.93 0.34
CA PHE A 30 28.98 8.31 0.10
C PHE A 30 30.05 9.16 -0.59
N ARG A 31 31.34 8.93 -0.29
CA ARG A 31 32.46 9.57 -1.01
C ARG A 31 32.57 9.07 -2.45
N ASP A 32 32.52 7.76 -2.66
CA ASP A 32 32.64 7.16 -4.00
C ASP A 32 31.49 7.58 -4.91
N ALA A 33 30.28 7.79 -4.36
CA ALA A 33 29.12 8.30 -5.09
C ALA A 33 29.02 9.83 -5.14
N ASN A 34 30.00 10.55 -4.56
CA ASN A 34 30.05 12.01 -4.45
C ASN A 34 28.73 12.63 -3.96
N VAL A 35 28.17 12.07 -2.88
CA VAL A 35 26.87 12.50 -2.34
C VAL A 35 27.04 13.86 -1.68
N THR A 36 26.41 14.87 -2.28
CA THR A 36 26.33 16.23 -1.73
C THR A 36 25.04 16.44 -0.96
N GLY A 37 24.97 17.54 -0.21
CA GLY A 37 23.78 17.99 0.50
C GLY A 37 22.53 18.09 -0.37
N ALA A 38 22.69 18.62 -1.59
CA ALA A 38 21.60 18.70 -2.58
C ALA A 38 21.06 17.30 -2.94
N SER A 39 21.95 16.32 -3.12
CA SER A 39 21.55 14.92 -3.37
C SER A 39 20.88 14.29 -2.14
N LEU A 40 21.30 14.65 -0.93
CA LEU A 40 20.77 14.16 0.34
C LEU A 40 19.31 14.64 0.58
N VAL A 41 18.97 15.84 0.11
CA VAL A 41 17.58 16.36 0.18
C VAL A 41 16.64 15.56 -0.72
N THR A 42 17.12 15.04 -1.86
CA THR A 42 16.32 14.24 -2.82
C THR A 42 16.56 12.74 -2.68
N PHE A 43 17.24 12.30 -1.63
CA PHE A 43 17.74 10.92 -1.52
C PHE A 43 16.60 9.91 -1.39
N SER A 44 16.62 8.86 -2.21
CA SER A 44 15.61 7.80 -2.23
C SER A 44 16.23 6.43 -1.91
N GLY A 45 15.40 5.47 -1.51
CA GLY A 45 15.86 4.09 -1.23
C GLY A 45 16.46 3.36 -2.43
N GLU A 46 16.14 3.80 -3.65
CA GLU A 46 16.71 3.28 -4.90
C GLU A 46 18.19 3.67 -5.05
N ALA A 47 18.55 4.91 -4.69
CA ALA A 47 19.93 5.40 -4.71
C ALA A 47 20.85 4.56 -3.80
N LEU A 48 20.36 4.17 -2.61
CA LEU A 48 21.09 3.29 -1.68
C LEU A 48 21.38 1.90 -2.25
N THR A 49 20.46 1.38 -3.06
CA THR A 49 20.63 0.07 -3.70
C THR A 49 21.72 0.14 -4.78
N GLY A 50 21.77 1.24 -5.53
CA GLY A 50 22.80 1.51 -6.54
C GLY A 50 24.21 1.71 -5.97
N MET A 51 24.35 2.25 -4.75
CA MET A 51 25.65 2.46 -4.09
C MET A 51 26.17 1.24 -3.33
N GLY A 52 25.47 0.10 -3.40
CA GLY A 52 25.88 -1.15 -2.78
C GLY A 52 25.38 -1.39 -1.35
N VAL A 53 24.49 -0.53 -0.82
CA VAL A 53 23.83 -0.76 0.47
C VAL A 53 22.65 -1.71 0.25
N THR A 54 22.93 -3.00 0.14
CA THR A 54 21.93 -4.02 -0.25
C THR A 54 21.08 -4.53 0.91
N SER A 55 21.56 -4.42 2.15
CA SER A 55 20.81 -4.87 3.32
C SER A 55 19.62 -3.96 3.61
N LEU A 56 18.44 -4.55 3.71
CA LEU A 56 17.19 -3.84 4.00
C LEU A 56 17.22 -3.13 5.37
N LYS A 57 17.91 -3.71 6.36
CA LYS A 57 18.10 -3.10 7.69
C LYS A 57 18.92 -1.82 7.58
N GLN A 58 20.04 -1.87 6.89
CA GLN A 58 20.96 -0.75 6.69
C GLN A 58 20.29 0.38 5.89
N ARG A 59 19.56 0.04 4.82
CA ARG A 59 18.83 1.03 4.03
C ARG A 59 17.79 1.80 4.86
N LYS A 60 17.05 1.11 5.72
CA LYS A 60 16.07 1.74 6.62
C LYS A 60 16.74 2.68 7.62
N GLU A 61 17.89 2.30 8.15
CA GLU A 61 18.65 3.09 9.12
C GLU A 61 19.17 4.40 8.51
N VAL A 62 19.76 4.33 7.31
CA VAL A 62 20.22 5.51 6.57
C VAL A 62 19.04 6.42 6.20
N LEU A 63 17.94 5.85 5.67
CA LEU A 63 16.75 6.64 5.29
C LEU A 63 16.10 7.33 6.49
N LYS A 64 16.12 6.70 7.67
CA LYS A 64 15.60 7.31 8.90
C LYS A 64 16.32 8.63 9.19
N HIS A 65 17.65 8.61 9.23
CA HIS A 65 18.45 9.80 9.54
C HIS A 65 18.40 10.85 8.42
N VAL A 66 18.33 10.44 7.16
CA VAL A 66 18.10 11.36 6.04
C VAL A 66 16.74 12.06 6.16
N HIS A 67 15.69 11.35 6.56
CA HIS A 67 14.37 11.94 6.76
C HIS A 67 14.32 12.90 7.96
N GLU A 68 14.99 12.54 9.06
CA GLU A 68 15.19 13.45 10.20
C GLU A 68 15.92 14.74 9.79
N LEU A 69 16.83 14.66 8.81
CA LEU A 69 17.53 15.82 8.27
C LEU A 69 16.63 16.67 7.35
N GLN A 70 15.82 16.03 6.50
CA GLN A 70 14.86 16.69 5.60
C GLN A 70 13.68 17.37 6.32
N THR A 71 13.37 16.90 7.53
CA THR A 71 12.30 17.49 8.37
C THR A 71 12.80 18.67 9.19
N LYS A 72 14.11 18.71 9.50
CA LYS A 72 14.75 19.81 10.22
C LYS A 72 15.16 20.97 9.32
N SER A 73 15.36 20.75 8.01
CA SER A 73 15.49 21.87 7.09
C SER A 73 14.12 22.56 6.98
N PRO A 74 14.02 23.88 7.26
CA PRO A 74 12.84 24.60 6.88
C PRO A 74 12.78 24.49 5.37
N LYS A 75 11.88 23.66 4.85
CA LYS A 75 11.49 23.73 3.46
C LYS A 75 11.05 25.17 3.28
N GLU A 76 11.88 25.95 2.60
CA GLU A 76 11.44 27.14 1.89
C GLU A 76 10.43 26.59 0.88
N ARG A 77 9.21 26.38 1.37
CA ARG A 77 8.04 26.17 0.55
C ARG A 77 8.05 27.42 -0.29
N THR A 78 8.41 27.28 -1.55
CA THR A 78 7.95 28.21 -2.57
C THR A 78 6.42 28.17 -2.45
N ARG A 79 5.89 29.00 -1.55
CA ARG A 79 4.48 29.31 -1.48
C ARG A 79 4.24 29.98 -2.82
N ALA A 80 3.36 29.36 -3.61
CA ALA A 80 2.61 30.05 -4.62
C ALA A 80 2.13 31.40 -4.05
N PRO A 81 1.99 32.45 -4.89
CA PRO A 81 1.59 33.77 -4.44
C PRO A 81 0.42 33.65 -3.46
N GLU A 82 0.56 34.33 -2.33
CA GLU A 82 -0.37 34.31 -1.22
C GLU A 82 -1.75 34.68 -1.77
N ASP A 83 -2.59 33.65 -1.88
CA ASP A 83 -3.99 33.77 -2.24
C ASP A 83 -4.67 34.49 -1.08
N GLU A 84 -4.94 35.77 -1.31
CA GLU A 84 -5.74 36.60 -0.42
C GLU A 84 -7.15 36.01 -0.36
N GLY A 85 -7.39 35.23 0.69
CA GLY A 85 -8.64 35.26 1.44
C GLY A 85 -9.93 35.23 0.63
N ASP A 86 -10.24 34.10 0.00
CA ASP A 86 -11.62 33.64 0.03
C ASP A 86 -11.91 33.20 1.47
N ALA A 87 -12.53 34.08 2.25
CA ALA A 87 -12.98 33.76 3.59
C ALA A 87 -13.94 32.56 3.51
N PHE A 88 -13.50 31.39 3.96
CA PHE A 88 -14.32 30.19 4.04
C PHE A 88 -15.54 30.48 4.91
N ASP A 89 -16.70 30.68 4.27
CA ASP A 89 -17.98 30.85 4.95
C ASP A 89 -18.44 29.47 5.44
N GLU A 90 -18.05 29.18 6.68
CA GLU A 90 -18.40 27.96 7.40
C GLU A 90 -19.93 27.74 7.43
N GLU A 91 -20.71 28.81 7.56
CA GLU A 91 -22.18 28.74 7.60
C GLU A 91 -22.77 28.41 6.24
N ALA A 92 -22.24 28.96 5.14
CA ALA A 92 -22.66 28.57 3.79
C ALA A 92 -22.34 27.09 3.49
N SER A 93 -21.18 26.63 3.93
CA SER A 93 -20.74 25.24 3.74
C SER A 93 -21.60 24.27 4.56
N HIS A 94 -21.91 24.62 5.80
CA HIS A 94 -22.81 23.83 6.66
C HIS A 94 -24.22 23.75 6.10
N ARG A 95 -24.76 24.87 5.61
CA ARG A 95 -26.10 24.87 5.00
C ARG A 95 -26.17 23.96 3.78
N SER A 96 -25.19 24.05 2.88
CA SER A 96 -25.13 23.20 1.69
C SER A 96 -25.03 21.71 2.06
N PHE A 97 -24.24 21.37 3.08
CA PHE A 97 -24.12 19.99 3.56
C PHE A 97 -25.42 19.46 4.17
N VAL A 98 -26.08 20.25 5.03
CA VAL A 98 -27.34 19.85 5.69
C VAL A 98 -28.47 19.71 4.67
N GLU A 99 -28.55 20.62 3.70
CA GLU A 99 -29.51 20.58 2.61
C GLU A 99 -29.34 19.30 1.78
N ALA A 100 -28.11 18.94 1.40
CA ALA A 100 -27.84 17.70 0.69
C ALA A 100 -28.27 16.44 1.48
N LEU A 101 -28.09 16.43 2.80
CA LEU A 101 -28.55 15.34 3.66
C LEU A 101 -30.07 15.28 3.78
N GLN A 102 -30.75 16.44 3.82
CA GLN A 102 -32.21 16.52 3.81
C GLN A 102 -32.77 16.01 2.48
N MET A 103 -32.21 16.46 1.36
CA MET A 103 -32.58 15.95 0.03
C MET A 103 -32.42 14.44 -0.07
N TRP A 104 -31.36 13.88 0.51
CA TRP A 104 -31.16 12.42 0.52
C TRP A 104 -32.23 11.69 1.35
N ARG A 105 -32.62 12.23 2.51
CA ARG A 105 -33.69 11.65 3.35
C ARG A 105 -35.06 11.74 2.67
N ASP A 106 -35.37 12.88 2.07
CA ASP A 106 -36.64 13.10 1.38
C ASP A 106 -36.74 12.26 0.10
N ALA A 107 -35.62 12.05 -0.61
CA ALA A 107 -35.54 11.14 -1.75
C ALA A 107 -35.78 9.67 -1.36
N CYS A 108 -35.44 9.27 -0.13
CA CYS A 108 -35.82 7.96 0.39
C CYS A 108 -37.33 7.85 0.71
N GLU A 109 -38.04 8.96 0.91
CA GLU A 109 -39.49 8.99 1.12
C GLU A 109 -40.30 9.16 -0.18
N ASN A 110 -39.71 9.67 -1.27
CA ASN A 110 -40.36 9.79 -2.58
C ASN A 110 -39.45 9.34 -3.75
N PRO A 111 -39.60 8.08 -4.24
CA PRO A 111 -38.69 7.49 -5.23
C PRO A 111 -38.84 8.05 -6.66
N ALA A 112 -39.67 9.06 -6.90
CA ALA A 112 -39.94 9.60 -8.23
C ALA A 112 -39.03 10.76 -8.68
N ALA A 113 -38.16 11.30 -7.80
CA ALA A 113 -37.37 12.50 -8.10
C ALA A 113 -35.84 12.27 -8.28
N ALA A 114 -35.36 11.03 -8.16
CA ALA A 114 -33.94 10.73 -8.32
C ALA A 114 -33.59 10.49 -9.80
N HIS A 115 -33.06 11.52 -10.47
CA HIS A 115 -32.36 11.35 -11.75
C HIS A 115 -31.02 10.64 -11.51
N GLY A 116 -30.99 9.34 -11.81
CA GLY A 116 -29.78 8.53 -11.89
C GLY A 116 -29.96 7.18 -11.21
N PRO A 117 -29.75 6.05 -11.90
CA PRO A 117 -29.91 4.73 -11.31
C PRO A 117 -28.71 4.47 -10.40
N ILE A 118 -28.79 4.91 -9.15
CA ILE A 118 -28.11 4.22 -8.07
C ILE A 118 -29.08 3.11 -7.67
N ASP A 119 -28.79 1.89 -8.11
CA ASP A 119 -29.46 0.66 -7.66
C ASP A 119 -29.19 0.50 -6.16
N VAL A 120 -30.00 1.18 -5.35
CA VAL A 120 -30.17 0.90 -3.95
C VAL A 120 -31.41 0.03 -3.87
N GLY A 121 -31.15 -1.27 -3.88
CA GLY A 121 -32.12 -2.36 -3.84
C GLY A 121 -33.32 -2.11 -2.95
N THR A 122 -34.48 -2.03 -3.59
CA THR A 122 -35.76 -2.45 -3.02
C THR A 122 -36.31 -3.54 -3.92
N ASP A 123 -36.43 -4.75 -3.35
CA ASP A 123 -36.68 -6.03 -3.99
C ASP A 123 -37.70 -6.01 -5.14
N THR A 124 -37.27 -6.48 -6.31
CA THR A 124 -38.14 -7.31 -7.16
C THR A 124 -37.40 -8.39 -7.95
N PHE A 125 -36.07 -8.34 -8.05
CA PHE A 125 -35.22 -9.51 -8.27
C PHE A 125 -33.92 -9.28 -7.49
N ALA A 126 -33.66 -10.06 -6.44
CA ALA A 126 -32.38 -10.03 -5.74
C ALA A 126 -31.29 -10.47 -6.73
N SER A 127 -30.70 -9.52 -7.44
CA SER A 127 -29.60 -9.75 -8.37
C SER A 127 -28.48 -10.46 -7.62
N ARG A 128 -28.25 -11.74 -7.96
CA ARG A 128 -27.19 -12.55 -7.37
C ARG A 128 -25.92 -12.35 -8.19
N VAL A 129 -24.77 -12.60 -7.58
CA VAL A 129 -23.46 -12.49 -8.25
C VAL A 129 -22.85 -13.88 -8.39
N CYS A 130 -22.37 -14.21 -9.59
CA CYS A 130 -21.77 -15.52 -9.85
C CYS A 130 -20.42 -15.61 -9.17
N TYR A 131 -20.20 -16.65 -8.37
CA TYR A 131 -18.95 -16.80 -7.65
C TYR A 131 -17.73 -17.04 -8.57
N GLN A 132 -17.96 -17.60 -9.76
CA GLN A 132 -16.88 -17.91 -10.71
C GLN A 132 -16.55 -16.75 -11.66
N CYS A 133 -17.57 -16.06 -12.19
CA CYS A 133 -17.37 -15.03 -13.23
C CYS A 133 -17.72 -13.61 -12.77
N PHE A 134 -18.22 -13.44 -11.54
CA PHE A 134 -18.59 -12.17 -10.92
C PHE A 134 -19.67 -11.36 -11.63
N HIS A 135 -20.33 -11.92 -12.65
CA HIS A 135 -21.47 -11.29 -13.28
C HIS A 135 -22.74 -11.39 -12.42
N THR A 136 -23.52 -10.32 -12.44
CA THR A 136 -24.88 -10.29 -11.88
C THR A 136 -25.82 -11.14 -12.73
N PHE A 137 -26.67 -11.94 -12.10
CA PHE A 137 -27.68 -12.75 -12.78
C PHE A 137 -28.99 -12.82 -11.96
N ALA A 138 -30.11 -13.03 -12.66
CA ALA A 138 -31.45 -12.98 -12.06
C ALA A 138 -31.78 -14.22 -11.19
N HIS A 139 -31.37 -15.42 -11.63
CA HIS A 139 -31.62 -16.67 -10.90
C HIS A 139 -30.41 -17.61 -10.94
N ALA A 140 -30.10 -18.22 -9.78
CA ALA A 140 -28.96 -19.13 -9.69
C ALA A 140 -29.31 -20.39 -10.46
N ALA A 141 -28.55 -20.67 -11.50
CA ALA A 141 -28.73 -21.89 -12.29
C ALA A 141 -28.13 -23.10 -11.56
N HIS A 142 -27.02 -22.89 -10.84
CA HIS A 142 -26.29 -23.95 -10.14
C HIS A 142 -25.84 -23.46 -8.75
N ARG A 143 -26.02 -24.29 -7.72
CA ARG A 143 -25.56 -24.00 -6.36
C ARG A 143 -24.69 -25.14 -5.85
N VAL A 144 -23.42 -24.86 -5.59
CA VAL A 144 -22.42 -25.84 -5.15
C VAL A 144 -21.71 -25.31 -3.92
N ASP A 145 -21.67 -26.10 -2.84
CA ASP A 145 -21.01 -25.74 -1.57
C ASP A 145 -21.45 -24.37 -1.00
N GLY A 146 -22.68 -23.95 -1.28
CA GLY A 146 -23.23 -22.66 -0.83
C GLY A 146 -22.95 -21.49 -1.76
N HIS A 147 -22.17 -21.68 -2.83
CA HIS A 147 -21.87 -20.67 -3.84
C HIS A 147 -22.89 -20.72 -4.99
N ASP A 148 -23.35 -19.55 -5.43
CA ASP A 148 -24.25 -19.44 -6.58
C ASP A 148 -23.46 -19.23 -7.88
N LEU A 149 -23.86 -19.94 -8.94
CA LEU A 149 -23.19 -19.97 -10.23
C LEU A 149 -24.21 -19.75 -11.35
N CYS A 150 -23.84 -18.90 -12.32
CA CYS A 150 -24.75 -18.47 -13.38
C CYS A 150 -24.97 -19.53 -14.48
N SER A 151 -24.11 -20.55 -14.58
CA SER A 151 -24.19 -21.56 -15.63
C SER A 151 -23.39 -22.82 -15.29
N SER A 152 -23.67 -23.92 -15.99
CA SER A 152 -22.93 -25.19 -15.88
C SER A 152 -21.45 -25.05 -16.28
N ALA A 153 -21.14 -24.11 -17.18
CA ALA A 153 -19.76 -23.77 -17.51
C ALA A 153 -19.03 -23.15 -16.32
N CYS A 154 -19.68 -22.25 -15.58
CA CYS A 154 -19.14 -21.68 -14.35
C CYS A 154 -19.03 -22.73 -13.24
N GLU A 155 -19.97 -23.68 -13.16
CA GLU A 155 -19.89 -24.82 -12.24
C GLU A 155 -18.69 -25.72 -12.53
N ALA A 156 -18.48 -26.12 -13.79
CA ALA A 156 -17.34 -26.93 -14.18
C ALA A 156 -16.00 -26.21 -13.91
N ALA A 157 -15.93 -24.91 -14.21
CA ALA A 157 -14.76 -24.08 -13.93
C ALA A 157 -14.48 -23.97 -12.42
N PHE A 158 -15.52 -23.71 -11.61
CA PHE A 158 -15.42 -23.68 -10.15
C PHE A 158 -14.93 -25.02 -9.57
N GLY A 159 -15.47 -26.14 -10.08
CA GLY A 159 -15.03 -27.48 -9.69
C GLY A 159 -13.56 -27.74 -10.03
N ALA A 160 -13.11 -27.32 -11.22
CA ALA A 160 -11.72 -27.45 -11.64
C ALA A 160 -10.76 -26.60 -10.79
N ASP A 161 -11.14 -25.36 -10.47
CA ASP A 161 -10.35 -24.47 -9.62
C ASP A 161 -10.21 -25.02 -8.19
N ASN A 162 -11.30 -25.51 -7.60
CA ASN A 162 -11.28 -26.14 -6.27
C ASN A 162 -10.39 -27.40 -6.24
N GLN A 163 -10.43 -28.23 -7.30
CA GLN A 163 -9.54 -29.38 -7.41
C GLN A 163 -8.06 -28.96 -7.54
N ARG A 164 -7.78 -27.92 -8.34
CA ARG A 164 -6.41 -27.38 -8.47
C ARG A 164 -5.89 -26.88 -7.13
N GLU A 165 -6.69 -26.15 -6.37
CA GLU A 165 -6.31 -25.64 -5.05
C GLU A 165 -6.00 -26.77 -4.06
N LYS A 166 -6.79 -27.85 -4.05
CA LYS A 166 -6.53 -29.05 -3.24
C LYS A 166 -5.21 -29.71 -3.60
N LEU A 167 -4.92 -29.87 -4.89
CA LEU A 167 -3.67 -30.47 -5.36
C LEU A 167 -2.45 -29.61 -5.01
N VAL A 168 -2.55 -28.29 -5.15
CA VAL A 168 -1.48 -27.35 -4.76
C VAL A 168 -1.25 -27.43 -3.25
N SER A 169 -2.31 -27.38 -2.45
CA SER A 169 -2.23 -27.48 -0.98
C SER A 169 -1.56 -28.79 -0.55
N HIS A 170 -1.93 -29.91 -1.17
CA HIS A 170 -1.31 -31.21 -0.91
C HIS A 170 0.18 -31.24 -1.29
N ALA A 171 0.54 -30.72 -2.47
CA ALA A 171 1.92 -30.66 -2.93
C ALA A 171 2.80 -29.80 -2.01
N LEU A 172 2.29 -28.65 -1.55
CA LEU A 172 2.98 -27.78 -0.60
C LEU A 172 3.18 -28.47 0.76
N HIS A 173 2.18 -29.21 1.24
CA HIS A 173 2.28 -29.97 2.48
C HIS A 173 3.37 -31.05 2.40
N GLU A 174 3.37 -31.85 1.33
CA GLU A 174 4.38 -32.90 1.13
C GLU A 174 5.78 -32.31 0.91
N SER A 175 5.91 -31.22 0.16
CA SER A 175 7.19 -30.51 0.00
C SER A 175 7.73 -30.02 1.35
N SER A 176 6.88 -29.39 2.18
CA SER A 176 7.23 -28.93 3.52
C SER A 176 7.66 -30.09 4.44
N LYS A 177 6.98 -31.24 4.35
CA LYS A 177 7.30 -32.44 5.11
C LYS A 177 8.65 -33.02 4.71
N LEU A 178 8.94 -33.11 3.42
CA LEU A 178 10.25 -33.56 2.91
C LEU A 178 11.36 -32.59 3.31
N GLN A 179 11.12 -31.28 3.22
CA GLN A 179 12.08 -30.27 3.66
C GLN A 179 12.40 -30.40 5.15
N ARG A 180 11.38 -30.61 6.00
CA ARG A 180 11.58 -30.89 7.43
C ARG A 180 12.42 -32.15 7.65
N GLN A 181 12.08 -33.26 6.98
CA GLN A 181 12.85 -34.50 7.09
C GLN A 181 14.31 -34.33 6.63
N HIS A 182 14.53 -33.59 5.55
CA HIS A 182 15.88 -33.29 5.05
C HIS A 182 16.68 -32.48 6.06
N ILE A 183 16.08 -31.43 6.65
CA ILE A 183 16.72 -30.64 7.72
C ILE A 183 17.05 -31.53 8.92
N HIS A 184 16.11 -32.36 9.39
CA HIS A 184 16.36 -33.28 10.50
C HIS A 184 17.52 -34.24 10.21
N LYS A 185 17.59 -34.81 9.00
CA LYS A 185 18.68 -35.72 8.59
C LYS A 185 20.03 -35.02 8.47
N VAL A 186 20.09 -33.88 7.78
CA VAL A 186 21.36 -33.15 7.54
C VAL A 186 21.95 -32.61 8.83
N TRP A 187 21.09 -32.13 9.73
CA TRP A 187 21.54 -31.47 10.96
C TRP A 187 21.56 -32.40 12.18
N ASN A 188 21.19 -33.68 12.00
CA ASN A 188 21.08 -34.69 13.07
C ASN A 188 20.28 -34.19 14.30
N LEU A 189 19.32 -33.29 14.07
CA LEU A 189 18.54 -32.64 15.12
C LEU A 189 17.46 -33.61 15.60
N ASN A 190 17.64 -34.17 16.78
CA ASN A 190 16.64 -35.04 17.40
C ASN A 190 15.66 -34.21 18.25
N VAL A 191 14.91 -33.31 17.60
CA VAL A 191 13.87 -32.51 18.28
C VAL A 191 12.54 -33.26 18.18
N LYS A 192 12.12 -33.85 19.31
CA LYS A 192 10.77 -34.41 19.47
C LYS A 192 9.80 -33.26 19.74
N PHE A 193 8.80 -33.10 18.89
CA PHE A 193 7.58 -32.35 19.17
C PHE A 193 6.44 -33.34 19.43
#